data_AF-A0A402AJJ5-F1
#
_entry.id   AF-A0A402AJJ5-F1
#
_cell.length_a   1.000
_cell.length_b   1.000
_cell.length_c   1.000
_cell.angle_alpha   90.00
_cell.angle_beta   90.00
_cell.angle_gamma   90.00
#
_symmetry.space_group_name_H-M   'P 1'
#
loop_
_entity.id
_entity.type
_entity.pdbx_description
1 polymer ?
#
loop_
_entity_poly.entity_id
_entity_poly.type
_entity_poly.pdbx_seq_one_letter_code
_entity_poly.pdbx_strand_id
1 'polypeptide(L)'
;MILRAVLDQSLRLLHPFMPFVTEEVWQYLYHFSEPNKEAWPASALIIAPWPQYNEAFVDEEAEQQFNLVQQVITLIRDARNQMNVEPARRIPAIMAVGNNVEMFTAQSPLIEFLARTEQPQLHTELPQKPEQAMSLLAGAVEIYLPLAGLLDLGKELERLEKEIAQATQESERIKSKLSNQNFVTRAKPEVVEKEREKLVAQEERISKLQARSAELASLK
;
A
#
# COMPACT_ATOMS: atom_id res chain seq x y z
N MET A 1 27.95 -3.05 0.11
CA MET A 1 28.40 -3.96 1.18
C MET A 1 27.25 -4.45 2.06
N ILE A 2 26.29 -3.59 2.47
CA ILE A 2 25.17 -3.96 3.36
C ILE A 2 24.22 -5.00 2.74
N LEU A 3 23.71 -4.80 1.51
CA LEU A 3 22.78 -5.74 0.87
C LEU A 3 23.33 -7.17 0.79
N ARG A 4 24.61 -7.30 0.46
CA ARG A 4 25.31 -8.59 0.43
C ARG A 4 25.37 -9.22 1.82
N ALA A 5 25.73 -8.45 2.84
CA ALA A 5 25.82 -8.95 4.21
C ALA A 5 24.45 -9.43 4.72
N VAL A 6 23.39 -8.66 4.51
CA VAL A 6 22.02 -9.04 4.90
C VAL A 6 21.56 -10.28 4.15
N LEU A 7 21.85 -10.38 2.85
CA LEU A 7 21.49 -11.56 2.04
C LEU A 7 22.25 -12.81 2.51
N ASP A 8 23.57 -12.73 2.76
CA ASP A 8 24.35 -13.84 3.31
C ASP A 8 23.78 -14.34 4.64
N GLN A 9 23.52 -13.42 5.59
CA GLN A 9 22.96 -13.78 6.90
C GLN A 9 21.56 -14.39 6.77
N SER A 10 20.72 -13.84 5.88
CA SER A 10 19.38 -14.35 5.62
C SER A 10 19.40 -15.76 5.01
N LEU A 11 20.33 -16.04 4.08
CA LEU A 11 20.51 -17.37 3.49
C LEU A 11 20.96 -18.39 4.54
N ARG A 12 21.85 -18.02 5.46
CA ARG A 12 22.26 -18.88 6.59
C ARG A 12 21.09 -19.22 7.50
N LEU A 13 20.27 -18.24 7.86
CA LEU A 13 19.07 -18.45 8.70
C LEU A 13 18.04 -19.35 7.99
N LEU A 14 17.90 -19.23 6.68
CA LEU A 14 16.92 -19.96 5.88
C LEU A 14 17.40 -21.37 5.50
N HIS A 15 18.70 -21.64 5.55
CA HIS A 15 19.30 -22.91 5.10
C HIS A 15 18.71 -24.18 5.74
N PRO A 16 18.39 -24.23 7.05
CA PRO A 16 17.74 -25.40 7.65
C PRO A 16 16.39 -25.77 7.04
N PHE A 17 15.72 -24.82 6.38
CA PHE A 17 14.40 -25.02 5.77
C PHE A 17 14.49 -25.24 4.25
N MET A 18 15.44 -24.59 3.57
CA MET A 18 15.57 -24.61 2.11
C MET A 18 17.01 -24.87 1.66
N PRO A 19 17.60 -26.04 1.98
CA PRO A 19 19.05 -26.24 1.88
C PRO A 19 19.60 -26.13 0.45
N PHE A 20 18.89 -26.68 -0.55
CA PHE A 20 19.38 -26.67 -1.93
C PHE A 20 19.37 -25.26 -2.56
N VAL A 21 18.25 -24.54 -2.43
CA VAL A 21 18.09 -23.20 -3.01
C VAL A 21 19.02 -22.20 -2.32
N THR A 22 19.11 -22.27 -0.99
CA THR A 22 19.98 -21.36 -0.24
C THR A 22 21.45 -21.63 -0.52
N GLU A 23 21.88 -22.90 -0.64
CA GLU A 23 23.25 -23.26 -1.03
C GLU A 23 23.58 -22.74 -2.43
N GLU A 24 22.69 -22.96 -3.41
CA GLU A 24 22.92 -22.49 -4.79
C GLU A 24 23.10 -20.96 -4.83
N VAL A 25 22.17 -20.19 -4.26
CA VAL A 25 22.24 -18.72 -4.23
C VAL A 25 23.48 -18.24 -3.48
N TRP A 26 23.80 -18.88 -2.36
CA TRP A 26 24.97 -18.54 -1.56
C TRP A 26 26.29 -18.82 -2.30
N GLN A 27 26.41 -19.93 -3.03
CA GLN A 27 27.56 -20.23 -3.88
C GLN A 27 27.68 -19.23 -5.04
N TYR A 28 26.56 -18.86 -5.67
CA TYR A 28 26.57 -17.76 -6.64
C TYR A 28 27.16 -16.49 -6.03
N LEU A 29 26.69 -16.07 -4.86
CA LEU A 29 27.27 -14.93 -4.16
C LEU A 29 28.75 -15.14 -3.84
N TYR A 30 29.17 -16.33 -3.39
CA TYR A 30 30.57 -16.64 -3.11
C TYR A 30 31.47 -16.36 -4.32
N HIS A 31 31.12 -16.91 -5.47
CA HIS A 31 31.95 -16.86 -6.67
C HIS A 31 32.07 -15.44 -7.25
N PHE A 32 30.99 -14.66 -7.21
CA PHE A 32 30.97 -13.32 -7.80
C PHE A 32 31.59 -12.23 -6.91
N SER A 33 31.87 -12.54 -5.65
CA SER A 33 32.14 -11.49 -4.66
C SER A 33 33.56 -11.50 -4.08
N GLU A 34 34.51 -12.16 -4.75
CA GLU A 34 35.93 -12.32 -4.37
C GLU A 34 36.15 -12.31 -2.84
N PRO A 35 35.54 -13.26 -2.11
CA PRO A 35 35.40 -13.15 -0.68
C PRO A 35 36.76 -13.17 0.04
N ASN A 36 37.00 -12.17 0.88
CA ASN A 36 38.00 -12.27 1.93
C ASN A 36 37.60 -13.41 2.88
N LYS A 37 38.58 -14.25 3.26
CA LYS A 37 38.40 -15.38 4.19
C LYS A 37 37.80 -14.96 5.54
N GLU A 38 37.95 -13.70 5.94
CA GLU A 38 37.34 -13.14 7.15
C GLU A 38 35.81 -13.02 7.05
N ALA A 39 35.28 -12.68 5.86
CA ALA A 39 33.84 -12.51 5.66
C ALA A 39 33.16 -13.83 5.27
N TRP A 40 33.89 -14.76 4.65
CA TRP A 40 33.40 -16.06 4.19
C TRP A 40 34.37 -17.16 4.61
N PRO A 41 34.27 -17.63 5.87
CA PRO A 41 35.22 -18.59 6.43
C PRO A 41 34.99 -20.03 5.96
N ALA A 42 33.99 -20.28 5.11
CA ALA A 42 33.54 -21.61 4.70
C ALA A 42 33.43 -21.73 3.18
N SER A 43 33.65 -22.93 2.65
CA SER A 43 33.51 -23.26 1.23
C SER A 43 32.09 -23.70 0.82
N ALA A 44 31.21 -23.92 1.80
CA ALA A 44 29.80 -24.28 1.59
C ALA A 44 28.93 -23.70 2.70
N LEU A 45 27.67 -23.37 2.38
CA LEU A 45 26.73 -22.76 3.33
C LEU A 45 26.43 -23.71 4.49
N ILE A 46 26.30 -25.01 4.21
CA ILE A 46 26.02 -26.04 5.21
C ILE A 46 27.06 -26.14 6.34
N ILE A 47 28.32 -25.75 6.07
CA ILE A 47 29.41 -25.74 7.07
C ILE A 47 29.76 -24.31 7.52
N ALA A 48 28.99 -23.31 7.09
CA ALA A 48 29.28 -21.94 7.39
C ALA A 48 28.81 -21.58 8.82
N PRO A 49 29.52 -20.67 9.53
CA PRO A 49 29.13 -20.30 10.88
C PRO A 49 27.72 -19.75 10.96
N TRP A 50 27.02 -20.10 12.04
CA TRP A 50 25.70 -19.58 12.30
C TRP A 50 25.75 -18.06 12.58
N PRO A 51 24.78 -17.28 12.08
CA PRO A 51 24.65 -15.86 12.37
C PRO A 51 24.66 -15.58 13.88
N GLN A 52 25.46 -14.61 14.32
CA GLN A 52 25.49 -14.17 15.71
C GLN A 52 24.85 -12.80 15.84
N TYR A 53 24.08 -12.63 16.91
CA TYR A 53 23.54 -11.32 17.28
C TYR A 53 24.68 -10.35 17.57
N ASN A 54 24.56 -9.13 17.04
CA ASN A 54 25.50 -8.05 17.29
C ASN A 54 24.72 -6.81 17.74
N GLU A 55 24.86 -6.46 19.01
CA GLU A 55 24.21 -5.30 19.61
C GLU A 55 24.59 -3.99 18.91
N ALA A 56 25.80 -3.90 18.34
CA ALA A 56 26.25 -2.72 17.60
C ALA A 56 25.48 -2.48 16.28
N PHE A 57 24.68 -3.43 15.82
CA PHE A 57 23.80 -3.26 14.66
C PHE A 57 22.35 -2.89 15.04
N VAL A 58 22.03 -2.82 16.33
CA VAL A 58 20.74 -2.34 16.80
C VAL A 58 20.77 -0.81 16.82
N ASP A 59 19.87 -0.21 16.06
CA ASP A 59 19.70 1.24 15.96
C ASP A 59 18.20 1.57 15.99
N GLU A 60 17.69 1.75 17.22
CA GLU A 60 16.26 2.03 17.44
C GLU A 60 15.83 3.35 16.79
N GLU A 61 16.73 4.33 16.70
CA GLU A 61 16.44 5.62 16.08
C GLU A 61 16.28 5.45 14.56
N ALA A 62 17.20 4.73 13.91
CA ALA A 62 17.09 4.43 12.48
C ALA A 62 15.83 3.61 12.17
N GLU A 63 15.46 2.65 13.02
CA GLU A 63 14.22 1.88 12.89
C GLU A 63 12.98 2.77 12.97
N GLN A 64 12.91 3.67 13.94
CA GLN A 64 11.81 4.62 14.10
C GLN A 64 11.70 5.58 12.92
N GLN A 65 12.83 6.16 12.49
CA GLN A 65 12.88 7.06 11.33
C GLN A 65 12.43 6.34 10.05
N PHE A 66 12.93 5.13 9.80
CA PHE A 66 12.56 4.36 8.62
C PHE A 66 11.11 3.88 8.64
N ASN A 67 10.58 3.52 9.81
CA ASN A 67 9.17 3.19 9.99
C ASN A 67 8.26 4.37 9.63
N LEU A 68 8.64 5.59 10.02
CA LEU A 68 7.90 6.79 9.66
C LEU A 68 7.90 7.02 8.13
N VAL A 69 9.04 6.80 7.46
CA VAL A 69 9.13 6.87 5.99
C VAL A 69 8.26 5.82 5.31
N GLN A 70 8.25 4.58 5.82
CA GLN A 70 7.37 3.52 5.31
C GLN A 70 5.89 3.88 5.46
N GLN A 71 5.50 4.45 6.61
CA GLN A 71 4.12 4.90 6.84
C GLN A 71 3.72 6.00 5.84
N VAL A 72 4.58 7.01 5.64
CA VAL A 72 4.38 8.07 4.64
C VAL A 72 4.17 7.47 3.25
N ILE A 73 5.05 6.57 2.80
CA ILE A 73 4.97 5.93 1.48
C ILE A 73 3.66 5.13 1.35
N THR A 74 3.29 4.39 2.40
CA THR A 74 2.07 3.56 2.41
C THR A 74 0.84 4.43 2.29
N LEU A 75 0.74 5.50 3.09
CA LEU A 75 -0.37 6.45 3.06
C LEU A 75 -0.51 7.13 1.68
N ILE A 76 0.60 7.53 1.06
CA ILE A 76 0.56 8.12 -0.28
C ILE A 76 0.08 7.10 -1.31
N ARG A 77 0.54 5.85 -1.24
CA ARG A 77 0.08 4.77 -2.16
C ARG A 77 -1.39 4.45 -1.97
N ASP A 78 -1.85 4.40 -0.73
CA ASP A 78 -3.26 4.15 -0.42
C ASP A 78 -4.14 5.29 -0.89
N ALA A 79 -3.73 6.54 -0.66
CA ALA A 79 -4.42 7.72 -1.19
C ALA A 79 -4.51 7.69 -2.72
N ARG A 80 -3.42 7.34 -3.42
CA ARG A 80 -3.41 7.17 -4.88
C ARG A 80 -4.40 6.10 -5.35
N ASN A 81 -4.44 4.96 -4.66
CA ASN A 81 -5.37 3.88 -4.98
C ASN A 81 -6.83 4.29 -4.73
N GLN A 82 -7.11 4.92 -3.58
CA GLN A 82 -8.44 5.42 -3.25
C GLN A 82 -8.93 6.41 -4.30
N MET A 83 -8.03 7.29 -4.73
CA MET A 83 -8.30 8.34 -5.72
C MET A 83 -8.14 7.83 -7.17
N ASN A 84 -7.94 6.53 -7.39
CA ASN A 84 -7.81 5.91 -8.71
C ASN A 84 -6.79 6.63 -9.63
N VAL A 85 -5.70 7.12 -9.05
CA VAL A 85 -4.62 7.79 -9.78
C VAL A 85 -3.86 6.75 -10.59
N GLU A 86 -3.55 7.06 -11.85
CA GLU A 86 -2.80 6.15 -12.72
C GLU A 86 -1.46 5.71 -12.07
N PRO A 87 -1.14 4.40 -12.06
CA PRO A 87 0.02 3.88 -11.35
C PRO A 87 1.37 4.48 -11.78
N ALA A 88 1.51 4.84 -13.06
CA ALA A 88 2.73 5.42 -13.63
C ALA A 88 2.84 6.94 -13.43
N ARG A 89 1.73 7.62 -13.15
CA ARG A 89 1.69 9.07 -13.03
C ARG A 89 2.33 9.52 -11.72
N ARG A 90 3.25 10.48 -11.82
CA ARG A 90 3.85 11.15 -10.67
C ARG A 90 2.91 12.25 -10.17
N ILE A 91 2.81 12.38 -8.84
CA ILE A 91 1.97 13.38 -8.19
C ILE A 91 2.81 14.32 -7.31
N PRO A 92 2.48 15.61 -7.21
CA PRO A 92 3.13 16.50 -6.26
C PRO A 92 2.81 16.06 -4.83
N ALA A 93 3.79 16.20 -3.94
CA ALA A 93 3.63 15.92 -2.52
C ALA A 93 4.24 17.08 -1.72
N ILE A 94 3.47 17.63 -0.81
CA ILE A 94 3.88 18.69 0.11
C ILE A 94 3.80 18.11 1.52
N MET A 95 4.85 18.25 2.31
CA MET A 95 4.92 17.62 3.63
C MET A 95 5.39 18.62 4.69
N ALA A 96 4.65 18.71 5.80
CA ALA A 96 5.13 19.35 7.03
C ALA A 96 5.72 18.27 7.94
N VAL A 97 7.05 18.29 8.11
CA VAL A 97 7.82 17.22 8.76
C VAL A 97 8.46 17.65 10.08
N GLY A 98 8.23 18.90 10.53
CA GLY A 98 8.77 19.40 11.80
C GLY A 98 10.29 19.36 11.83
N ASN A 99 10.86 18.81 12.90
CA ASN A 99 12.31 18.69 13.07
C ASN A 99 12.95 17.62 12.18
N ASN A 100 12.17 16.81 11.47
CA ASN A 100 12.66 15.69 10.65
C ASN A 100 13.03 16.10 9.22
N VAL A 101 13.14 17.40 8.90
CA VAL A 101 13.43 17.89 7.54
C VAL A 101 14.68 17.25 6.95
N GLU A 102 15.76 17.15 7.71
CA GLU A 102 17.02 16.56 7.22
C GLU A 102 16.86 15.08 6.87
N MET A 103 16.22 14.30 7.76
CA MET A 103 15.93 12.88 7.54
C MET A 103 15.07 12.68 6.29
N PHE A 104 13.97 13.43 6.15
CA PHE A 104 13.10 13.33 4.98
C PHE A 104 13.77 13.83 3.69
N THR A 105 14.68 14.80 3.79
CA THR A 105 15.48 15.24 2.64
C THR A 105 16.37 14.11 2.15
N ALA A 106 17.04 13.41 3.06
CA ALA A 106 17.87 12.25 2.73
C ALA A 106 17.04 11.09 2.13
N GLN A 107 15.80 10.91 2.57
CA GLN A 107 14.91 9.84 2.10
C GLN A 107 13.98 10.25 0.95
N SER A 108 14.05 11.50 0.47
CA SER A 108 13.22 12.00 -0.62
C SER A 108 13.31 11.17 -1.91
N PRO A 109 14.50 10.71 -2.36
CA PRO A 109 14.60 9.84 -3.54
C PRO A 109 13.87 8.49 -3.36
N LEU A 110 13.85 7.96 -2.13
CA LEU A 110 13.16 6.72 -1.82
C LEU A 110 11.63 6.91 -1.86
N ILE A 111 11.14 8.00 -1.28
CA ILE A 111 9.72 8.38 -1.30
C ILE A 111 9.28 8.61 -2.75
N GLU A 112 10.05 9.37 -3.51
CA GLU A 112 9.80 9.63 -4.93
C GLU A 112 9.64 8.33 -5.72
N PHE A 113 10.57 7.38 -5.54
CA PHE A 113 10.56 6.12 -6.26
C PHE A 113 9.41 5.20 -5.85
N LEU A 114 9.23 4.98 -4.55
CA LEU A 114 8.27 3.99 -4.02
C LEU A 114 6.83 4.50 -3.99
N ALA A 115 6.61 5.78 -3.76
CA ALA A 115 5.28 6.39 -3.75
C ALA A 115 4.88 6.98 -5.12
N ARG A 116 5.82 7.09 -6.07
CA ARG A 116 5.69 7.80 -7.37
C ARG A 116 5.20 9.23 -7.17
N THR A 117 5.88 9.96 -6.32
CA THR A 117 5.68 11.41 -6.24
C THR A 117 6.62 12.13 -7.18
N GLU A 118 6.41 13.41 -7.39
CA GLU A 118 7.49 14.34 -7.73
C GLU A 118 8.42 14.50 -6.51
N GLN A 119 9.49 15.30 -6.65
CA GLN A 119 10.34 15.61 -5.51
C GLN A 119 9.48 16.25 -4.39
N PRO A 120 9.39 15.63 -3.19
CA PRO A 120 8.56 16.15 -2.12
C PRO A 120 8.99 17.54 -1.68
N GLN A 121 8.03 18.45 -1.54
CA GLN A 121 8.26 19.77 -0.95
C GLN A 121 8.20 19.65 0.57
N LEU A 122 9.35 19.72 1.22
CA LEU A 122 9.48 19.53 2.66
C LEU A 122 9.49 20.88 3.38
N HIS A 123 8.68 20.98 4.42
CA HIS A 123 8.58 22.16 5.27
C HIS A 123 8.67 21.75 6.74
N THR A 124 9.30 22.56 7.58
CA THR A 124 9.24 22.38 9.05
C THR A 124 7.80 22.56 9.53
N GLU A 125 7.18 23.66 9.13
CA GLU A 125 5.77 23.97 9.35
C GLU A 125 5.19 24.61 8.09
N LEU A 126 3.91 24.36 7.83
CA LEU A 126 3.21 24.98 6.70
C LEU A 126 2.46 26.22 7.18
N PRO A 127 2.78 27.43 6.68
CA PRO A 127 2.09 28.65 7.07
C PRO A 127 0.64 28.67 6.61
N GLN A 128 0.33 27.99 5.50
CA GLN A 128 -1.03 27.81 4.99
C GLN A 128 -1.16 26.41 4.40
N LYS A 129 -2.26 25.72 4.76
CA LYS A 129 -2.58 24.41 4.20
C LYS A 129 -3.00 24.59 2.74
N PRO A 130 -2.47 23.81 1.79
CA PRO A 130 -2.83 23.93 0.38
C PRO A 130 -4.34 23.67 0.20
N GLU A 131 -5.00 24.59 -0.50
CA GLU A 131 -6.40 24.43 -0.88
C GLU A 131 -6.52 23.32 -1.94
N GLN A 132 -7.61 22.55 -1.90
CA GLN A 132 -7.87 21.43 -2.84
C GLN A 132 -6.82 20.31 -2.85
N ALA A 133 -6.22 20.01 -1.70
CA ALA A 133 -5.31 18.88 -1.52
C ALA A 133 -5.90 17.83 -0.58
N MET A 134 -5.60 16.56 -0.85
CA MET A 134 -5.89 15.48 0.09
C MET A 134 -4.89 15.55 1.24
N SER A 135 -5.39 15.60 2.48
CA SER A 135 -4.56 15.65 3.69
C SER A 135 -4.45 14.27 4.33
N LEU A 136 -3.23 13.87 4.67
CA LEU A 136 -2.91 12.62 5.35
C LEU A 136 -2.00 12.91 6.55
N LEU A 137 -2.04 12.07 7.57
CA LEU A 137 -1.24 12.21 8.79
C LEU A 137 -0.47 10.91 9.06
N ALA A 138 0.86 11.01 9.16
CA ALA A 138 1.76 9.91 9.51
C ALA A 138 2.52 10.30 10.78
N GLY A 139 2.06 9.87 11.96
CA GLY A 139 2.61 10.34 13.23
C GLY A 139 2.48 11.87 13.37
N ALA A 140 3.61 12.58 13.40
CA ALA A 140 3.66 14.05 13.44
C ALA A 140 3.85 14.70 12.06
N VAL A 141 3.87 13.91 10.98
CA VAL A 141 4.08 14.40 9.61
C VAL A 141 2.75 14.60 8.93
N GLU A 142 2.44 15.85 8.57
CA GLU A 142 1.29 16.15 7.72
C GLU A 142 1.71 16.06 6.24
N ILE A 143 0.93 15.35 5.43
CA ILE A 143 1.17 15.17 4.00
C ILE A 143 -0.03 15.75 3.26
N TYR A 144 0.25 16.51 2.22
CA TYR A 144 -0.74 17.10 1.33
C TYR A 144 -0.45 16.68 -0.10
N LEU A 145 -1.45 16.12 -0.76
CA LEU A 145 -1.39 15.69 -2.15
C LEU A 145 -2.32 16.58 -2.98
N PRO A 146 -1.79 17.58 -3.71
CA PRO A 146 -2.55 18.35 -4.68
C PRO A 146 -2.91 17.46 -5.86
N LEU A 147 -4.10 16.85 -5.80
CA LEU A 147 -4.60 15.94 -6.84
C LEU A 147 -5.49 16.66 -7.88
N ALA A 148 -5.72 17.96 -7.70
CA ALA A 148 -6.49 18.79 -8.62
C ALA A 148 -5.89 18.73 -10.04
N GLY A 149 -6.71 18.35 -11.03
CA GLY A 149 -6.28 18.16 -12.43
C GLY A 149 -5.51 16.85 -12.73
N LEU A 150 -5.18 16.05 -11.71
CA LEU A 150 -4.57 14.72 -11.87
C LEU A 150 -5.61 13.59 -11.89
N LEU A 151 -6.79 13.89 -11.35
CA LEU A 151 -7.97 13.05 -11.32
C LEU A 151 -8.81 13.25 -12.58
N ASP A 152 -9.10 12.16 -13.29
CA ASP A 152 -10.19 12.16 -14.26
C ASP A 152 -11.52 11.98 -13.50
N LEU A 153 -11.90 13.00 -12.71
CA LEU A 153 -13.11 13.00 -11.91
C LEU A 153 -14.35 12.71 -12.77
N GLY A 154 -14.34 13.16 -14.03
CA GLY A 154 -15.39 12.87 -14.99
C GLY A 154 -15.50 11.36 -15.25
N LYS A 155 -14.42 10.71 -15.68
CA LYS A 155 -14.43 9.26 -15.91
C LYS A 155 -14.72 8.45 -14.64
N GLU A 156 -14.25 8.89 -13.49
CA GLU A 156 -14.48 8.18 -12.23
C GLU A 156 -15.94 8.30 -11.78
N LEU A 157 -16.55 9.48 -11.90
CA LEU A 157 -17.99 9.66 -11.67
C LEU A 157 -18.81 8.84 -12.67
N GLU A 158 -18.46 8.84 -13.96
CA GLU A 158 -19.13 8.01 -14.97
C GLU A 158 -19.01 6.50 -14.66
N ARG A 159 -17.85 6.06 -14.18
CA ARG A 159 -17.63 4.66 -13.76
C ARG A 159 -18.50 4.30 -12.57
N LEU A 160 -18.51 5.14 -11.54
CA LEU A 160 -19.33 4.95 -10.35
C LEU A 160 -20.83 4.98 -10.68
N GLU A 161 -21.27 5.88 -11.54
CA GLU A 161 -22.65 5.93 -12.03
C GLU A 161 -23.04 4.63 -12.74
N LYS A 162 -22.17 4.09 -13.60
CA LYS A 162 -22.40 2.78 -14.25
C LYS A 162 -22.46 1.64 -13.25
N GLU A 163 -21.59 1.60 -12.26
CA GLU A 163 -21.61 0.57 -11.21
C GLU A 163 -22.85 0.67 -10.33
N ILE A 164 -23.24 1.88 -9.94
CA ILE A 164 -24.49 2.13 -9.19
C ILE A 164 -25.68 1.67 -10.02
N ALA A 165 -25.75 2.00 -11.31
CA ALA A 165 -26.84 1.58 -12.18
C ALA A 165 -26.94 0.05 -12.30
N GLN A 166 -25.81 -0.64 -12.47
CA GLN A 166 -25.77 -2.11 -12.53
C GLN A 166 -26.19 -2.76 -11.21
N ALA A 167 -25.67 -2.28 -10.08
CA ALA A 167 -26.02 -2.79 -8.76
C ALA A 167 -27.51 -2.54 -8.43
N THR A 168 -28.04 -1.38 -8.83
CA THR A 168 -29.46 -1.03 -8.67
C THR A 168 -30.34 -1.96 -9.50
N GLN A 169 -30.00 -2.21 -10.77
CA GLN A 169 -30.75 -3.12 -11.62
C GLN A 169 -30.78 -4.56 -11.06
N GLU A 170 -29.66 -5.04 -10.51
CA GLU A 170 -29.62 -6.36 -9.88
C GLU A 170 -30.43 -6.40 -8.58
N SER A 171 -30.36 -5.35 -7.76
CA SER A 171 -31.21 -5.20 -6.56
C SER A 171 -32.70 -5.22 -6.92
N GLU A 172 -33.12 -4.52 -7.97
CA GLU A 172 -34.50 -4.54 -8.47
C GLU A 172 -34.95 -5.93 -8.97
N ARG A 173 -34.05 -6.68 -9.63
CA ARG A 173 -34.32 -8.06 -10.04
C ARG A 173 -34.50 -9.00 -8.84
N ILE A 174 -33.70 -8.82 -7.79
CA ILE A 174 -33.84 -9.61 -6.55
C ILE A 174 -35.13 -9.22 -5.81
N LYS A 175 -35.43 -7.92 -5.70
CA LYS A 175 -36.69 -7.41 -5.11
C LYS A 175 -37.92 -7.94 -5.83
N SER A 176 -37.92 -7.95 -7.16
CA SER A 176 -39.04 -8.48 -7.95
C SER A 176 -39.21 -10.00 -7.82
N LYS A 177 -38.12 -10.77 -7.66
CA LYS A 177 -38.21 -12.19 -7.31
C LYS A 177 -38.80 -12.41 -5.92
N LEU A 178 -38.35 -11.61 -4.94
CA LEU A 178 -38.82 -11.70 -3.55
C LEU A 178 -40.25 -11.16 -3.35
N SER A 179 -40.74 -10.26 -4.21
CA SER A 179 -42.13 -9.78 -4.17
C SER A 179 -43.12 -10.74 -4.82
N ASN A 180 -42.64 -11.68 -5.66
CA ASN A 180 -43.49 -12.69 -6.27
C ASN A 180 -43.93 -13.74 -5.23
N GLN A 181 -45.18 -13.67 -4.80
CA GLN A 181 -45.78 -14.59 -3.82
C GLN A 181 -45.63 -16.07 -4.22
N ASN A 182 -45.63 -16.39 -5.53
CA ASN A 182 -45.42 -17.77 -5.97
C ASN A 182 -43.99 -18.25 -5.73
N PHE A 183 -42.99 -17.37 -5.81
CA PHE A 183 -41.60 -17.69 -5.51
C PHE A 183 -41.39 -17.87 -4.01
N VAL A 184 -41.89 -16.94 -3.19
CA VAL A 184 -41.76 -17.00 -1.73
C VAL A 184 -42.45 -18.23 -1.14
N THR A 185 -43.60 -18.64 -1.70
CA THR A 185 -44.39 -19.75 -1.17
C THR A 185 -43.94 -21.12 -1.69
N ARG A 186 -43.35 -21.20 -2.91
CA ARG A 186 -42.92 -22.47 -3.52
C ARG A 186 -41.43 -22.76 -3.39
N ALA A 187 -40.59 -21.73 -3.22
CA ALA A 187 -39.15 -21.93 -3.07
C ALA A 187 -38.82 -22.48 -1.66
N LYS A 188 -37.70 -23.21 -1.56
CA LYS A 188 -37.19 -23.66 -0.27
C LYS A 188 -36.85 -22.44 0.61
N PRO A 189 -37.12 -22.47 1.93
CA PRO A 189 -36.81 -21.35 2.84
C PRO A 189 -35.36 -20.86 2.73
N GLU A 190 -34.41 -21.78 2.60
CA GLU A 190 -32.99 -21.49 2.45
C GLU A 190 -32.65 -20.67 1.18
N VAL A 191 -33.40 -20.86 0.10
CA VAL A 191 -33.22 -20.10 -1.14
C VAL A 191 -33.78 -18.68 -1.01
N VAL A 192 -34.92 -18.53 -0.32
CA VAL A 192 -35.53 -17.21 -0.05
C VAL A 192 -34.61 -16.40 0.85
N GLU A 193 -34.06 -17.02 1.90
CA GLU A 193 -33.15 -16.34 2.83
C GLU A 193 -31.86 -15.91 2.15
N LYS A 194 -31.26 -16.78 1.34
CA LYS A 194 -30.07 -16.44 0.55
C LYS A 194 -30.30 -15.28 -0.42
N GLU A 195 -31.49 -15.18 -1.02
CA GLU A 195 -31.84 -14.04 -1.88
C GLU A 195 -32.08 -12.75 -1.06
N ARG A 196 -32.59 -12.84 0.18
CA ARG A 196 -32.68 -11.70 1.10
C ARG A 196 -31.31 -11.20 1.54
N GLU A 197 -30.41 -12.10 1.92
CA GLU A 197 -29.02 -11.76 2.28
C GLU A 197 -28.30 -11.08 1.10
N LYS A 198 -28.46 -11.62 -0.11
CA LYS A 198 -27.93 -10.99 -1.33
C LYS A 198 -28.50 -9.59 -1.53
N LEU A 199 -29.80 -9.39 -1.28
CA LEU A 199 -30.42 -8.07 -1.42
C LEU A 199 -29.79 -7.05 -0.47
N VAL A 200 -29.65 -7.41 0.80
CA VAL A 200 -29.02 -6.56 1.83
C VAL A 200 -27.58 -6.21 1.43
N ALA A 201 -26.80 -7.20 1.01
CA ALA A 201 -25.43 -6.97 0.56
C ALA A 201 -25.35 -6.04 -0.67
N GLN A 202 -26.31 -6.12 -1.60
CA GLN A 202 -26.37 -5.21 -2.75
C GLN A 202 -26.78 -3.79 -2.34
N GLU A 203 -27.73 -3.64 -1.42
CA GLU A 203 -28.15 -2.33 -0.91
C GLU A 203 -27.02 -1.63 -0.15
N GLU A 204 -26.27 -2.37 0.68
CA GLU A 204 -25.06 -1.85 1.34
C GLU A 204 -24.00 -1.42 0.32
N ARG A 205 -23.80 -2.22 -0.75
CA ARG A 205 -22.87 -1.88 -1.83
C ARG A 205 -23.28 -0.59 -2.54
N ILE A 206 -24.56 -0.44 -2.87
CA ILE A 206 -25.09 0.77 -3.51
C ILE A 206 -24.86 1.99 -2.60
N SER A 207 -25.16 1.88 -1.31
CA SER A 207 -24.96 2.96 -0.35
C SER A 207 -23.49 3.41 -0.29
N LYS A 208 -22.55 2.46 -0.24
CA LYS A 208 -21.10 2.77 -0.26
C LYS A 208 -20.66 3.45 -1.55
N LEU A 209 -21.15 2.99 -2.71
CA LEU A 209 -20.83 3.59 -4.01
C LEU A 209 -21.40 5.02 -4.13
N GLN A 210 -22.62 5.24 -3.64
CA GLN A 210 -23.24 6.57 -3.64
C GLN A 210 -22.51 7.56 -2.73
N ALA A 211 -22.11 7.12 -1.52
CA ALA A 211 -21.32 7.94 -0.60
C ALA A 211 -19.99 8.37 -1.25
N ARG A 212 -19.31 7.44 -1.93
CA ARG A 212 -18.06 7.73 -2.64
C ARG A 212 -18.26 8.70 -3.80
N SER A 213 -19.33 8.54 -4.57
CA SER A 213 -19.67 9.46 -5.67
C SER A 213 -19.93 10.89 -5.16
N ALA A 214 -20.66 11.03 -4.05
CA ALA A 214 -20.92 12.33 -3.42
C ALA A 214 -19.65 13.01 -2.90
N GLU A 215 -18.74 12.24 -2.28
CA GLU A 215 -17.43 12.73 -1.83
C GLU A 215 -16.61 13.27 -3.01
N LEU A 216 -16.52 12.51 -4.11
CA LEU A 216 -15.81 12.94 -5.32
C LEU A 216 -16.46 14.15 -5.99
N ALA A 217 -17.78 14.25 -5.97
CA ALA A 217 -18.50 15.41 -6.52
C ALA A 217 -18.22 16.70 -5.70
N SER A 218 -17.95 16.58 -4.40
CA SER A 218 -17.58 17.72 -3.54
C SER A 218 -16.15 18.25 -3.76
N LEU A 219 -15.32 17.46 -4.44
CA LEU A 219 -13.94 17.81 -4.80
C LEU A 219 -13.81 18.49 -6.18
N LYS A 220 -14.94 18.65 -6.90
CA LYS A 220 -15.04 19.33 -8.20
C LYS A 220 -15.29 20.82 -8.02
#